data_AF-A0A5K1H8W8-F1
#
_entry.id   AF-A0A5K1H8W8-F1
#
_cell.length_a   1.000
_cell.length_b   1.000
_cell.length_c   1.000
_cell.angle_alpha   90.00
_cell.angle_beta   90.00
_cell.angle_gamma   90.00
#
_symmetry.space_group_name_H-M   'P 1'
#
loop_
_entity.id
_entity.type
_entity.pdbx_description
1 polymer ?
#
loop_
_entity_poly.entity_id
_entity_poly.type
_entity_poly.pdbx_seq_one_letter_code
_entity_poly.pdbx_strand_id
1 'polypeptide(L)'
;MRNGITQAVRSHEASSDVKVIVFLSKVPKAFCAGANIKEFTGKTAKDFENNDIFKDLHDTIYNAKKPIISGINGVALGGGCELALLTD
;
A
#
# COMPACT_ATOMS: atom_id res chain seq x y z
N MET A 1 2.79 8.52 -2.67
CA MET A 1 3.20 7.21 -2.12
C MET A 1 2.43 6.06 -2.77
N ARG A 2 1.09 6.05 -2.73
CA ARG A 2 0.23 4.98 -3.30
C ARG A 2 0.67 4.53 -4.70
N ASN A 3 0.67 5.43 -5.68
CA ASN A 3 1.08 5.13 -7.06
C ASN A 3 2.49 4.54 -7.17
N GLY A 4 3.42 4.96 -6.29
CA GLY A 4 4.79 4.44 -6.27
C GLY A 4 4.85 2.99 -5.81
N ILE A 5 4.06 2.62 -4.79
CA ILE A 5 3.95 1.22 -4.34
C ILE A 5 3.27 0.39 -5.42
N THR A 6 2.15 0.85 -5.97
CA THR A 6 1.44 0.16 -7.06
C THR A 6 2.37 -0.14 -8.23
N GLN A 7 3.11 0.86 -8.71
CA GLN A 7 4.03 0.70 -9.83
C GLN A 7 5.17 -0.27 -9.48
N ALA A 8 5.72 -0.18 -8.26
CA ALA A 8 6.77 -1.07 -7.82
C ALA A 8 6.29 -2.53 -7.80
N VAL A 9 5.11 -2.81 -7.22
CA VAL A 9 4.54 -4.17 -7.21
C VAL A 9 4.36 -4.68 -8.64
N ARG A 10 3.74 -3.91 -9.53
CA ARG A 10 3.55 -4.31 -10.95
C ARG A 10 4.86 -4.62 -11.65
N SER A 11 5.87 -3.79 -11.48
CA SER A 11 7.19 -4.01 -12.10
C SER A 11 7.89 -5.26 -11.56
N HIS A 12 7.82 -5.52 -10.25
CA HIS A 12 8.41 -6.71 -9.64
C HIS A 12 7.62 -7.98 -9.97
N GLU A 13 6.29 -7.87 -10.09
CA GLU A 13 5.42 -8.96 -10.53
C GLU A 13 5.75 -9.40 -11.96
N ALA A 14 6.03 -8.45 -12.86
CA ALA A 14 6.39 -8.74 -14.25
C ALA A 14 7.81 -9.34 -14.42
N SER A 15 8.71 -9.15 -13.46
CA SER A 15 10.09 -9.65 -13.56
C SER A 15 10.21 -11.12 -13.19
N SER A 16 10.67 -11.98 -14.10
CA SER A 16 10.88 -13.43 -13.82
C SER A 16 11.89 -13.72 -12.71
N ASP A 17 12.80 -12.78 -12.45
CA ASP A 17 13.90 -12.93 -11.48
C ASP A 17 13.42 -12.70 -10.05
N VAL A 18 12.33 -11.95 -9.88
CA VAL A 18 11.73 -11.69 -8.56
C VAL A 18 10.78 -12.84 -8.20
N LYS A 19 10.96 -13.40 -7.01
CA LYS A 19 10.13 -14.48 -6.45
C LYS A 19 9.24 -14.05 -5.30
N VAL A 20 9.67 -13.06 -4.52
CA VAL A 20 8.99 -12.54 -3.34
C VAL A 20 9.22 -11.03 -3.29
N ILE A 21 8.22 -10.27 -2.86
CA ILE A 21 8.30 -8.82 -2.63
C ILE A 21 8.23 -8.58 -1.13
N VAL A 22 9.10 -7.73 -0.59
CA VAL A 22 9.09 -7.40 0.84
C VAL A 22 8.89 -5.90 1.03
N PHE A 23 7.87 -5.52 1.80
CA PHE A 23 7.65 -4.14 2.20
C PHE A 23 8.37 -3.85 3.51
N LEU A 24 9.29 -2.89 3.46
CA LEU A 24 10.06 -2.44 4.62
C LEU A 24 10.02 -0.91 4.70
N SER A 25 9.87 -0.41 5.92
CA SER A 25 10.07 1.01 6.18
C SER A 25 11.52 1.30 6.51
N LYS A 26 12.06 2.33 5.85
CA LYS A 26 13.36 2.93 6.19
C LYS A 26 13.28 3.87 7.40
N VAL A 27 12.08 4.17 7.90
CA VAL A 27 11.86 5.06 9.03
C VAL A 27 11.85 4.25 10.33
N PRO A 28 12.73 4.54 11.30
CA PRO A 28 12.74 3.85 12.58
C PRO A 28 11.40 3.97 13.31
N LYS A 29 10.90 2.87 13.87
CA LYS A 29 9.68 2.80 14.69
C LYS A 29 8.38 3.18 13.99
N ALA A 30 8.37 3.41 12.68
CA ALA A 30 7.16 3.66 11.90
C ALA A 30 7.17 2.82 10.63
N PHE A 31 6.21 1.92 10.49
CA PHE A 31 5.98 1.18 9.25
C PHE A 31 5.21 2.04 8.24
N CYS A 32 3.99 2.44 8.60
CA CYS A 32 3.14 3.31 7.80
C CYS A 32 2.07 3.96 8.70
N ALA A 33 2.02 5.29 8.71
CA ALA A 33 1.03 6.04 9.49
C ALA A 33 -0.37 6.10 8.82
N GLY A 34 -0.51 5.50 7.64
CA GLY A 34 -1.76 5.49 6.89
C GLY A 34 -1.91 6.67 5.95
N ALA A 35 -3.17 7.08 5.72
CA ALA A 35 -3.50 8.08 4.73
C ALA A 35 -2.99 9.48 5.14
N ASN A 36 -2.53 10.24 4.14
CA ASN A 36 -2.20 11.64 4.34
C ASN A 36 -3.50 12.46 4.50
N ILE A 37 -3.85 12.82 5.73
CA ILE A 37 -5.11 13.51 6.07
C ILE A 37 -5.28 14.83 5.31
N LYS A 38 -4.19 15.49 4.91
CA LYS A 38 -4.24 16.72 4.10
C LYS A 38 -4.89 16.50 2.73
N GLU A 39 -4.89 15.28 2.21
CA GLU A 39 -5.56 14.94 0.93
C GLU A 39 -7.09 14.92 1.03
N PHE A 40 -7.63 14.99 2.26
CA PHE A 40 -9.07 14.97 2.56
C PHE A 40 -9.61 16.34 2.96
N THR A 41 -8.74 17.33 3.20
CA THR A 41 -9.17 18.68 3.59
C THR A 41 -10.05 19.29 2.49
N GLY A 42 -11.25 19.73 2.86
CA GLY A 42 -12.22 20.33 1.94
C GLY A 42 -12.96 19.34 1.03
N LYS A 43 -12.75 18.03 1.20
CA LYS A 43 -13.49 16.98 0.49
C LYS A 43 -14.63 16.44 1.35
N THR A 44 -15.65 15.96 0.69
CA THR A 44 -16.83 15.31 1.25
C THR A 44 -16.84 13.83 0.88
N ALA A 45 -17.70 13.02 1.51
CA ALA A 45 -17.86 11.62 1.15
C ALA A 45 -18.24 11.43 -0.34
N LYS A 46 -19.04 12.35 -0.89
CA LYS A 46 -19.48 12.32 -2.29
C LYS A 46 -18.33 12.42 -3.28
N ASP A 47 -17.25 13.12 -2.93
CA ASP A 47 -16.06 13.25 -3.78
C ASP A 47 -15.31 11.91 -3.97
N PHE A 48 -15.60 10.92 -3.12
CA PHE A 48 -14.98 9.60 -3.15
C PHE A 48 -15.91 8.49 -3.64
N GLU A 49 -17.22 8.73 -3.78
CA GLU A 49 -18.21 7.70 -4.20
C GLU A 49 -17.82 7.02 -5.53
N ASN A 50 -17.32 7.79 -6.49
CA ASN A 50 -16.90 7.29 -7.81
C ASN A 50 -15.38 7.36 -8.03
N ASN A 51 -14.61 7.69 -6.99
CA ASN A 51 -13.17 7.90 -7.08
C ASN A 51 -12.48 7.37 -5.83
N ASP A 52 -12.56 6.06 -5.62
CA ASP A 52 -11.78 5.39 -4.58
C ASP A 52 -10.28 5.48 -4.92
N ILE A 53 -9.62 6.43 -4.27
CA ILE A 53 -8.19 6.72 -4.46
C ILE A 53 -7.26 5.61 -3.94
N PHE A 54 -7.79 4.59 -3.27
CA PHE A 54 -7.04 3.45 -2.73
C PHE A 54 -7.22 2.17 -3.54
N LYS A 55 -8.32 2.08 -4.31
CA LYS A 55 -8.68 0.88 -5.08
C LYS A 55 -7.53 0.28 -5.88
N ASP A 56 -6.82 1.11 -6.65
CA ASP A 56 -5.75 0.63 -7.52
C ASP A 56 -4.57 0.00 -6.74
N LEU A 57 -4.24 0.57 -5.58
CA LEU A 57 -3.22 0.03 -4.68
C LEU A 57 -3.68 -1.30 -4.08
N HIS A 58 -4.90 -1.33 -3.52
CA HIS A 58 -5.46 -2.51 -2.88
C HIS A 58 -5.57 -3.67 -3.86
N ASP A 59 -6.18 -3.43 -5.03
CA ASP A 59 -6.34 -4.44 -6.07
C ASP A 59 -4.98 -4.96 -6.57
N THR A 60 -3.96 -4.10 -6.67
CA THR A 60 -2.64 -4.51 -7.14
C THR A 60 -1.93 -5.43 -6.15
N ILE A 61 -2.04 -5.17 -4.85
CA ILE A 61 -1.43 -6.00 -3.81
C ILE A 61 -2.23 -7.30 -3.64
N TYR A 62 -3.56 -7.19 -3.51
CA TYR A 62 -4.44 -8.33 -3.28
C TYR A 62 -4.41 -9.37 -4.41
N ASN A 63 -4.27 -8.92 -5.67
CA ASN A 63 -4.22 -9.80 -6.83
C ASN A 63 -2.79 -10.18 -7.26
N ALA A 64 -1.76 -9.81 -6.50
CA ALA A 64 -0.39 -10.22 -6.79
C ALA A 64 -0.28 -11.75 -6.71
N LYS A 65 0.41 -12.37 -7.68
CA LYS A 65 0.62 -13.83 -7.70
C LYS A 65 1.91 -14.24 -6.99
N LYS A 66 2.83 -13.29 -6.80
CA LYS A 66 4.04 -13.49 -6.01
C LYS A 66 3.77 -13.12 -4.55
N PRO A 67 4.32 -13.88 -3.59
CA PRO A 67 4.16 -13.54 -2.19
C PRO A 67 4.66 -12.14 -1.88
N ILE A 68 3.85 -11.37 -1.16
CA ILE A 68 4.22 -10.06 -0.63
C ILE A 68 4.28 -10.20 0.89
N ILE A 69 5.38 -9.78 1.51
CA ILE A 69 5.58 -9.87 2.96
C ILE A 69 5.77 -8.47 3.54
N SER A 70 5.01 -8.14 4.58
CA SER A 70 5.20 -6.89 5.34
C SER A 70 6.16 -7.09 6.51
N GLY A 71 7.35 -6.50 6.45
CA GLY A 71 8.26 -6.40 7.59
C GLY A 71 7.93 -5.21 8.47
N ILE A 72 7.01 -5.40 9.43
CA ILE A 72 6.50 -4.33 10.30
C ILE A 72 7.50 -4.06 11.43
N ASN A 73 8.36 -3.06 11.25
CA ASN A 73 9.39 -2.63 12.20
C ASN A 73 8.95 -1.44 13.09
N GLY A 74 7.65 -1.17 13.16
CA GLY A 74 7.12 -0.01 13.84
C GLY A 74 5.61 0.16 13.67
N VAL A 75 5.13 1.36 13.99
CA VAL A 75 3.70 1.68 13.99
C VAL A 75 3.07 1.52 12.59
N ALA A 76 1.96 0.78 12.51
CA ALA A 76 1.11 0.60 11.34
C ALA A 76 -0.34 1.02 11.68
N LEU A 77 -0.79 2.20 11.24
CA LEU A 77 -2.06 2.80 11.65
C LEU A 77 -3.01 3.03 10.47
N GLY A 78 -4.31 2.75 10.66
CA GLY A 78 -5.34 2.94 9.62
C GLY A 78 -4.93 2.26 8.31
N GLY A 79 -4.81 3.03 7.24
CA GLY A 79 -4.30 2.56 5.94
C GLY A 79 -2.94 1.84 5.98
N GLY A 80 -2.11 2.10 6.97
CA GLY A 80 -0.86 1.35 7.18
C GLY A 80 -1.09 -0.06 7.72
N CYS A 81 -2.13 -0.25 8.54
CA CYS A 81 -2.58 -1.56 8.98
C CYS A 81 -3.27 -2.31 7.83
N GLU A 82 -4.12 -1.63 7.06
CA GLU A 82 -4.74 -2.20 5.84
C GLU A 82 -3.66 -2.66 4.84
N LEU A 83 -2.61 -1.87 4.62
CA LEU A 83 -1.48 -2.27 3.78
C LEU A 83 -0.82 -3.57 4.27
N ALA A 84 -0.64 -3.72 5.58
CA ALA A 84 -0.05 -4.91 6.17
C ALA A 84 -0.99 -6.14 6.12
N LEU A 85 -2.31 -5.91 6.18
CA LEU A 85 -3.31 -6.98 6.08
C LEU A 85 -3.52 -7.49 4.66
N LEU A 86 -3.18 -6.68 3.65
CA LEU A 86 -3.26 -7.06 2.25
C LEU A 86 -2.10 -7.96 1.80
N THR A 87 -1.03 -8.04 2.58
CA THR A 87 0.12 -8.92 2.31
C THR A 87 -0.11 -10.33 2.87
N ASP A 88 0.65 -11.32 2.38
CA ASP A 88 0.60 -12.72 2.83
C ASP A 88 1.21 -12.92 4.22
#